data_AF-A0A9R1MV26-F1
#
_entry.id   AF-A0A9R1MV26-F1
#
_cell.length_a   1.000
_cell.length_b   1.000
_cell.length_c   1.000
_cell.angle_alpha   90.00
_cell.angle_beta   90.00
_cell.angle_gamma   90.00
#
_symmetry.space_group_name_H-M   'P 1'
#
loop_
_entity.id
_entity.type
_entity.pdbx_description
1 polymer ?
#
loop_
_entity_poly.entity_id
_entity_poly.type
_entity_poly.pdbx_seq_one_letter_code
_entity_poly.pdbx_strand_id
1 'polypeptide(L)'
;MDRAPPRGAPRDAVGQRWLAVFAFQAALWAAASVLHLAVSPSRRHPNLGVPPPFLLGLHPPLSSAGTGLLALAFLISASPHPGPPPVPKLALAASLFASAGALCVAAAASLVPKDAGWAAVAGLGVRGAVLGAVFAAHYFGRGRWLLQFPVVQRPMFYGLKMGLLPSIKRALKMSLQVFLLSLVLILFLPRQFRMGGSIGSQIITQIAIFIVTTGVSFCWEISHHFVQVVHTRRCSFTPPQSSAAAETNPTDYILETLELSNPRSLIQYLAFQDLCAVSECNIEPWRRAALFEESGETYKRIVTACLKPLEEFTSKIAEALEGFTSERPELLLQQSKLYGAFSDSQICSWCARTLATLTARSRQEDRYGVAQLTGCNAAVMSTLLSALVAVEACLGKKTNPQPAHSLGPASIRWGNFSTARKGNVTAIASTQRGGLHTKAHSMADVFRTSIYQIVSAFLDDMRANAKASSLEKNWISEGRKPIYGSRAVLVQKLSLFIEYRAV
;
A
#
# COMPACT_ATOMS: atom_id res chain seq x y z
N MET A 1 -20.07 13.02 18.00
CA MET A 1 -19.24 14.13 18.50
C MET A 1 -17.81 13.88 18.05
N ASP A 2 -17.44 14.55 16.96
CA ASP A 2 -16.13 14.42 16.34
C ASP A 2 -15.06 14.94 17.30
N ARG A 3 -14.23 14.03 17.83
CA ARG A 3 -13.06 14.41 18.62
C ARG A 3 -12.18 15.30 17.75
N ALA A 4 -11.87 16.48 18.28
CA ALA A 4 -10.93 17.40 17.66
C ALA A 4 -9.60 16.64 17.38
N PRO A 5 -9.03 16.82 16.19
CA PRO A 5 -7.86 16.07 15.78
C PRO A 5 -6.59 16.48 16.54
N PRO A 6 -5.57 15.58 16.62
CA PRO A 6 -4.31 15.85 17.29
C PRO A 6 -3.65 17.12 16.72
N ARG A 7 -3.16 17.99 17.63
CA ARG A 7 -2.66 19.33 17.30
C ARG A 7 -1.26 19.26 16.66
N GLY A 8 -1.16 19.73 15.41
CA GLY A 8 0.04 20.35 14.83
C GLY A 8 1.08 19.41 14.20
N ALA A 9 1.40 19.65 12.91
CA ALA A 9 2.46 19.08 12.07
C ALA A 9 2.12 17.91 11.10
N PRO A 10 1.52 16.78 11.49
CA PRO A 10 1.43 15.62 10.58
C PRO A 10 0.23 15.66 9.62
N ARG A 11 -0.87 16.34 9.97
CA ARG A 11 -1.96 16.64 9.02
C ARG A 11 -1.52 17.62 7.93
N ASP A 12 -0.72 18.60 8.31
CA ASP A 12 -0.11 19.55 7.39
C ASP A 12 0.80 18.82 6.40
N ALA A 13 1.52 17.78 6.84
CA ALA A 13 2.34 16.96 5.95
C ALA A 13 1.51 16.21 4.89
N VAL A 14 0.35 15.64 5.23
CA VAL A 14 -0.52 14.98 4.23
C VAL A 14 -1.16 16.01 3.29
N GLY A 15 -1.58 17.17 3.81
CA GLY A 15 -2.09 18.28 3.01
C GLY A 15 -1.03 18.83 2.04
N GLN A 16 0.19 19.07 2.53
CA GLN A 16 1.34 19.51 1.73
C GLN A 16 1.72 18.49 0.65
N ARG A 17 1.62 17.19 0.93
CA ARG A 17 1.80 16.13 -0.07
C ARG A 17 0.78 16.26 -1.21
N TRP A 18 -0.49 16.51 -0.89
CA TRP A 18 -1.50 16.78 -1.92
C TRP A 18 -1.23 18.08 -2.67
N LEU A 19 -0.83 19.16 -2.00
CA LEU A 19 -0.41 20.40 -2.67
C LEU A 19 0.74 20.15 -3.66
N ALA A 20 1.71 19.31 -3.30
CA ALA A 20 2.78 18.90 -4.21
C ALA A 20 2.25 18.09 -5.40
N VAL A 21 1.23 17.24 -5.21
CA VAL A 21 0.53 16.54 -6.31
C VAL A 21 -0.16 17.54 -7.25
N PHE A 22 -0.90 18.50 -6.71
CA PHE A 22 -1.55 19.55 -7.50
C PHE A 22 -0.52 20.39 -8.27
N ALA A 23 0.57 20.81 -7.62
CA ALA A 23 1.64 21.58 -8.24
C ALA A 23 2.37 20.79 -9.34
N PHE A 24 2.67 19.51 -9.09
CA PHE A 24 3.31 18.63 -10.07
C PHE A 24 2.43 18.44 -11.30
N GLN A 25 1.13 18.19 -11.10
CA GLN A 25 0.19 18.09 -12.21
C GLN A 25 0.10 19.42 -12.98
N ALA A 26 -0.09 20.54 -12.29
CA ALA A 26 -0.13 21.85 -12.94
C ALA A 26 1.13 22.11 -13.79
N ALA A 27 2.32 21.79 -13.28
CA ALA A 27 3.58 21.93 -14.02
C ALA A 27 3.66 21.02 -15.25
N LEU A 28 3.26 19.75 -15.12
CA LEU A 28 3.27 18.78 -16.22
C LEU A 28 2.35 19.23 -17.37
N TRP A 29 1.20 19.79 -17.03
CA TRP A 29 0.20 20.25 -17.99
C TRP A 29 0.51 21.63 -18.57
N ALA A 30 1.17 22.51 -17.81
CA ALA A 30 1.75 23.73 -18.36
C ALA A 30 2.82 23.39 -19.41
N ALA A 31 3.72 22.45 -19.12
CA ALA A 31 4.72 21.97 -20.07
C ALA A 31 4.09 21.34 -21.32
N ALA A 32 3.06 20.50 -21.14
CA ALA A 32 2.32 19.92 -22.26
C ALA A 32 1.60 20.99 -23.11
N SER A 33 1.03 22.01 -22.47
CA SER A 33 0.37 23.13 -23.17
C SER A 33 1.36 23.95 -23.97
N VAL A 34 2.55 24.25 -23.42
CA VAL A 34 3.61 24.96 -24.15
C VAL A 34 4.07 24.16 -25.36
N LEU A 35 4.27 22.84 -25.22
CA LEU A 35 4.63 21.98 -26.33
C LEU A 35 3.53 21.96 -27.41
N HIS A 36 2.26 21.90 -26.99
CA HIS A 36 1.12 21.99 -27.90
C HIS A 36 1.06 23.32 -28.65
N LEU A 37 1.29 24.44 -27.97
CA LEU A 37 1.34 25.78 -28.58
C LEU A 37 2.50 25.90 -29.58
N ALA A 38 3.66 25.33 -29.28
CA ALA A 38 4.83 25.36 -30.16
C ALA A 38 4.66 24.52 -31.43
N VAL A 39 3.88 23.43 -31.35
CA VAL A 39 3.65 22.50 -32.47
C VAL A 39 2.38 22.87 -33.27
N SER A 40 1.47 23.65 -32.70
CA SER A 40 0.20 23.99 -33.36
C SER A 40 0.41 24.96 -34.52
N PRO A 41 0.06 24.60 -35.77
CA PRO A 41 0.15 25.51 -36.89
C PRO A 41 -0.88 26.64 -36.72
N SER A 42 -0.43 27.90 -36.76
CA SER A 42 -1.30 29.08 -36.85
C SER A 42 -2.15 29.02 -38.12
N ARG A 43 -3.32 28.37 -38.07
CA ARG A 43 -4.24 28.25 -39.20
C ARG A 43 -5.65 28.68 -38.77
N ARG A 44 -6.27 29.53 -39.59
CA ARG A 44 -7.66 30.01 -39.39
C ARG A 44 -8.66 28.85 -39.48
N HIS A 45 -9.62 28.81 -38.56
CA HIS A 45 -10.80 27.92 -38.57
C HIS A 45 -12.06 28.73 -38.92
N PRO A 46 -12.48 28.76 -40.20
CA PRO A 46 -13.60 29.60 -40.63
C PRO A 46 -14.95 29.18 -40.03
N ASN A 47 -15.16 27.89 -39.74
CA ASN A 47 -16.47 27.36 -39.29
C ASN A 47 -16.72 27.41 -37.77
N LEU A 48 -15.69 27.73 -36.98
CA LEU A 48 -15.83 27.87 -35.52
C LEU A 48 -16.19 29.31 -35.11
N GLY A 49 -16.13 30.27 -36.04
CA GLY A 49 -16.48 31.69 -35.79
C GLY A 49 -15.54 32.39 -34.80
N VAL A 50 -14.44 31.75 -34.40
CA VAL A 50 -13.57 32.18 -33.31
C VAL A 50 -12.12 32.26 -33.81
N PRO A 51 -11.38 33.34 -33.50
CA PRO A 51 -10.00 33.47 -33.95
C PRO A 51 -9.12 32.35 -33.34
N PRO A 52 -8.20 31.73 -34.11
CA PRO A 52 -7.27 30.71 -33.63
C PRO A 52 -6.58 31.01 -32.28
N PRO A 53 -6.12 32.26 -31.98
CA PRO A 53 -5.55 32.58 -30.67
C PRO A 53 -6.51 32.36 -29.49
N PHE A 54 -7.83 32.43 -29.71
CA PHE A 54 -8.80 32.18 -28.64
C PHE A 54 -9.00 30.69 -28.37
N LEU A 55 -8.99 29.83 -29.39
CA LEU A 55 -8.99 28.36 -29.19
C LEU A 55 -7.69 27.88 -28.53
N LEU A 56 -6.56 28.49 -28.91
CA LEU A 56 -5.27 28.27 -28.24
C LEU A 56 -5.29 28.79 -26.79
N GLY A 57 -5.98 29.91 -26.53
CA GLY A 57 -6.17 30.48 -25.19
C GLY A 57 -7.11 29.69 -24.28
N LEU A 58 -8.00 28.85 -24.84
CA LEU A 58 -8.87 27.94 -24.09
C LEU A 58 -8.16 26.65 -23.65
N HIS A 59 -7.03 26.29 -24.28
CA HIS A 59 -6.29 25.08 -23.94
C HIS A 59 -5.75 25.09 -22.48
N PRO A 60 -5.07 26.14 -21.99
CA PRO A 60 -4.61 26.21 -20.61
C PRO A 60 -5.72 26.07 -19.53
N PRO A 61 -6.86 26.79 -19.60
CA PRO A 61 -7.90 26.69 -18.58
C PRO A 61 -8.67 25.35 -18.63
N LEU A 62 -8.93 24.79 -19.82
CA LEU A 62 -9.56 23.46 -19.94
C LEU A 62 -8.64 22.36 -19.42
N SER A 63 -7.35 22.45 -19.77
CA SER A 63 -6.35 21.51 -19.29
C SER A 63 -6.20 21.59 -17.77
N SER A 64 -6.11 22.79 -17.19
CA SER A 64 -5.98 22.98 -15.74
C SER A 64 -7.21 22.48 -14.98
N ALA A 65 -8.42 22.75 -15.48
CA ALA A 65 -9.65 22.18 -14.92
C ALA A 65 -9.62 20.64 -14.96
N GLY A 66 -9.20 20.06 -16.09
CA GLY A 66 -9.00 18.60 -16.22
C GLY A 66 -8.02 18.04 -15.20
N THR A 67 -6.91 18.75 -14.91
CA THR A 67 -5.95 18.35 -13.86
C THR A 67 -6.55 18.39 -12.46
N GLY A 68 -7.34 19.42 -12.15
CA GLY A 68 -8.01 19.54 -10.86
C GLY A 68 -8.96 18.38 -10.61
N LEU A 69 -9.73 17.98 -11.63
CA LEU A 69 -10.60 16.81 -11.55
C LEU A 69 -9.81 15.50 -11.40
N LEU A 70 -8.67 15.37 -12.08
CA LEU A 70 -7.80 14.19 -11.96
C LEU A 70 -7.20 14.07 -10.54
N ALA A 71 -6.66 15.14 -9.99
CA ALA A 71 -6.16 15.17 -8.62
C ALA A 71 -7.26 14.87 -7.60
N LEU A 72 -8.47 15.42 -7.80
CA LEU A 72 -9.62 15.14 -6.96
C LEU A 72 -10.05 13.67 -7.04
N ALA A 73 -10.02 13.06 -8.24
CA ALA A 73 -10.29 11.65 -8.43
C ALA A 73 -9.29 10.77 -7.67
N PHE A 74 -8.00 11.12 -7.70
CA PHE A 74 -6.99 10.44 -6.89
C PHE A 74 -7.20 10.66 -5.39
N LEU A 75 -7.54 11.87 -4.94
CA LEU A 75 -7.80 12.17 -3.54
C LEU A 75 -8.94 11.34 -2.95
N ILE A 76 -10.02 11.16 -3.72
CA ILE A 76 -11.20 10.42 -3.28
C ILE A 76 -10.96 8.90 -3.30
N SER A 77 -10.12 8.41 -4.21
CA SER A 77 -9.93 6.97 -4.44
C SER A 77 -8.69 6.38 -3.76
N ALA A 78 -7.61 7.15 -3.61
CA ALA A 78 -6.36 6.66 -3.05
C ALA A 78 -6.52 6.29 -1.58
N SER A 79 -6.20 5.05 -1.24
CA SER A 79 -6.32 4.54 0.12
C SER A 79 -5.17 3.57 0.43
N PRO A 80 -4.62 3.60 1.65
CA PRO A 80 -3.62 2.62 2.09
C PRO A 80 -4.23 1.25 2.43
N HIS A 81 -5.55 1.19 2.64
CA HIS A 81 -6.22 -0.02 3.12
C HIS A 81 -6.77 -0.85 1.95
N PRO A 82 -6.59 -2.19 1.89
CA PRO A 82 -7.01 -2.98 0.72
C PRO A 82 -8.51 -3.23 0.58
N GLY A 83 -9.34 -2.78 1.54
CA GLY A 83 -10.79 -2.85 1.43
C GLY A 83 -11.33 -1.96 0.31
N PRO A 84 -12.24 -2.46 -0.56
CA PRO A 84 -12.74 -1.69 -1.69
C PRO A 84 -13.33 -0.35 -1.24
N PRO A 85 -13.07 0.75 -1.97
CA PRO A 85 -13.71 2.02 -1.67
C PRO A 85 -15.23 1.84 -1.77
N PRO A 86 -16.02 2.55 -0.93
CA PRO A 86 -17.47 2.46 -1.00
C PRO A 86 -17.94 2.85 -2.41
N VAL A 87 -18.93 2.11 -2.93
CA VAL A 87 -19.52 2.28 -4.27
C VAL A 87 -19.77 3.74 -4.67
N PRO A 88 -20.32 4.63 -3.82
CA PRO A 88 -20.50 6.04 -4.19
C PRO A 88 -19.17 6.77 -4.46
N LYS A 89 -18.10 6.49 -3.71
CA LYS A 89 -16.77 7.08 -3.95
C LYS A 89 -16.15 6.55 -5.24
N LEU A 90 -16.38 5.28 -5.55
CA LEU A 90 -15.95 4.66 -6.79
C LEU A 90 -16.63 5.30 -8.01
N ALA A 91 -17.95 5.46 -7.97
CA ALA A 91 -18.72 6.09 -9.03
C ALA A 91 -18.32 7.55 -9.23
N LEU A 92 -18.14 8.30 -8.14
CA LEU A 92 -17.69 9.69 -8.18
C LEU A 92 -16.27 9.82 -8.75
N ALA A 93 -15.33 8.98 -8.34
CA ALA A 93 -13.98 9.01 -8.89
C ALA A 93 -13.97 8.60 -10.38
N ALA A 94 -14.78 7.62 -10.78
CA ALA A 94 -14.91 7.23 -12.18
C ALA A 94 -15.51 8.35 -13.05
N SER A 95 -16.52 9.08 -12.56
CA SER A 95 -17.08 10.23 -13.27
C SER A 95 -16.07 11.38 -13.36
N LEU A 96 -15.29 11.62 -12.31
CA LEU A 96 -14.21 12.61 -12.34
C LEU A 96 -13.10 12.24 -13.35
N PHE A 97 -12.72 10.97 -13.45
CA PHE A 97 -11.79 10.51 -14.50
C PHE A 97 -12.37 10.72 -15.90
N ALA A 98 -13.65 10.39 -16.13
CA ALA A 98 -14.30 10.62 -17.43
C ALA A 98 -14.33 12.12 -17.78
N SER A 99 -14.74 12.97 -16.85
CA SER A 99 -14.77 14.43 -17.04
C SER A 99 -13.37 15.02 -17.26
N ALA A 100 -12.35 14.57 -16.53
CA ALA A 100 -10.97 14.97 -16.74
C ALA A 100 -10.50 14.60 -18.15
N GLY A 101 -10.80 13.38 -18.60
CA GLY A 101 -10.46 12.93 -19.95
C GLY A 101 -11.15 13.75 -21.03
N ALA A 102 -12.43 14.07 -20.85
CA ALA A 102 -13.18 14.92 -21.78
C ALA A 102 -12.54 16.31 -21.92
N LEU A 103 -12.21 16.97 -20.80
CA LEU A 103 -11.60 18.30 -20.80
C LEU A 103 -10.19 18.30 -21.40
N CYS A 104 -9.35 17.34 -21.02
CA CYS A 104 -7.97 17.25 -21.50
C CYS A 104 -7.87 16.97 -23.01
N VAL A 105 -8.76 16.14 -23.55
CA VAL A 105 -8.75 15.82 -24.99
C VAL A 105 -9.50 16.87 -25.80
N ALA A 106 -10.59 17.47 -25.27
CA ALA A 106 -11.27 18.60 -25.90
C ALA A 106 -10.41 19.86 -25.95
N ALA A 107 -9.47 20.04 -25.01
CA ALA A 107 -8.49 21.14 -25.05
C ALA A 107 -7.66 21.12 -26.34
N ALA A 108 -7.47 19.96 -26.97
CA ALA A 108 -6.80 19.81 -28.26
C ALA A 108 -7.70 20.13 -29.47
N ALA A 109 -8.72 20.99 -29.29
CA ALA A 109 -9.66 21.42 -30.33
C ALA A 109 -8.97 22.04 -31.55
N SER A 110 -7.79 22.63 -31.40
CA SER A 110 -6.99 23.18 -32.50
C SER A 110 -6.50 22.13 -33.51
N LEU A 111 -6.56 20.84 -33.17
CA LEU A 111 -6.17 19.73 -34.07
C LEU A 111 -7.32 19.26 -34.97
N VAL A 112 -8.53 19.78 -34.78
CA VAL A 112 -9.71 19.41 -35.57
C VAL A 112 -9.61 20.00 -36.99
N PRO A 113 -10.08 19.32 -38.06
CA PRO A 113 -10.04 19.87 -39.42
C PRO A 113 -10.73 21.24 -39.55
N LYS A 114 -10.26 22.08 -40.49
CA LYS A 114 -10.75 23.45 -40.71
C LYS A 114 -12.26 23.56 -40.95
N ASP A 115 -12.83 22.51 -41.54
CA ASP A 115 -14.24 22.48 -41.96
C ASP A 115 -15.17 22.01 -40.84
N ALA A 116 -14.62 21.64 -39.67
CA ALA A 116 -15.40 21.06 -38.59
C ALA A 116 -15.93 22.15 -37.63
N GLY A 117 -17.21 22.04 -37.27
CA GLY A 117 -17.84 22.91 -36.27
C GLY A 117 -17.71 22.37 -34.84
N TRP A 118 -18.39 23.04 -33.90
CA TRP A 118 -18.41 22.69 -32.47
C TRP A 118 -18.85 21.23 -32.18
N ALA A 119 -19.65 20.62 -33.06
CA ALA A 119 -20.02 19.21 -32.95
C ALA A 119 -18.81 18.26 -33.05
N ALA A 120 -17.78 18.60 -33.82
CA ALA A 120 -16.56 17.81 -33.89
C ALA A 120 -15.68 17.96 -32.63
N VAL A 121 -15.68 19.15 -32.01
CA VAL A 121 -15.03 19.39 -30.71
C VAL A 121 -15.75 18.61 -29.61
N ALA A 122 -17.08 18.58 -29.63
CA ALA A 122 -17.87 17.73 -28.74
C ALA A 122 -17.55 16.24 -28.94
N GLY A 123 -17.42 15.79 -30.20
CA GLY A 123 -16.99 14.43 -30.52
C GLY A 123 -15.59 14.08 -29.99
N LEU A 124 -14.67 15.05 -30.01
CA LEU A 124 -13.34 14.91 -29.40
C LEU A 124 -13.42 14.80 -27.86
N GLY A 125 -14.28 15.59 -27.23
CA GLY A 125 -14.58 15.48 -25.79
C GLY A 125 -15.19 14.12 -25.42
N VAL A 126 -16.11 13.57 -26.22
CA VAL A 126 -16.67 12.22 -26.00
C VAL A 126 -15.57 11.15 -26.07
N ARG A 127 -14.64 11.25 -27.03
CA ARG A 127 -13.46 10.36 -27.09
C ARG A 127 -12.57 10.49 -25.85
N GLY A 128 -12.42 11.71 -25.33
CA GLY A 128 -11.76 11.97 -24.05
C GLY A 128 -12.47 11.34 -22.86
N ALA A 129 -13.79 11.40 -22.81
CA ALA A 129 -14.58 10.75 -21.76
C ALA A 129 -14.39 9.23 -21.77
N VAL A 130 -14.36 8.64 -22.97
CA VAL A 130 -14.04 7.21 -23.17
C VAL A 130 -12.65 6.87 -22.65
N LEU A 131 -11.64 7.68 -22.96
CA LEU A 131 -10.28 7.51 -22.41
C LEU A 131 -10.32 7.51 -20.87
N GLY A 132 -11.03 8.46 -20.28
CA GLY A 132 -11.19 8.55 -18.83
C GLY A 132 -11.89 7.34 -18.22
N ALA A 133 -12.94 6.83 -18.86
CA ALA A 133 -13.66 5.63 -18.42
C ALA A 133 -12.79 4.36 -18.52
N VAL A 134 -12.03 4.18 -19.60
CA VAL A 134 -11.10 3.06 -19.76
C VAL A 134 -10.00 3.13 -18.70
N PHE A 135 -9.46 4.32 -18.43
CA PHE A 135 -8.48 4.51 -17.36
C PHE A 135 -9.07 4.17 -15.99
N ALA A 136 -10.28 4.65 -15.68
CA ALA A 136 -10.97 4.32 -14.43
C ALA A 136 -11.17 2.81 -14.28
N ALA A 137 -11.65 2.12 -15.32
CA ALA A 137 -11.81 0.67 -15.33
C ALA A 137 -10.48 -0.05 -15.07
N HIS A 138 -9.38 0.42 -15.67
CA HIS A 138 -8.06 -0.15 -15.42
C HIS A 138 -7.53 0.14 -14.01
N TYR A 139 -7.76 1.35 -13.52
CA TYR A 139 -7.34 1.82 -12.21
C TYR A 139 -8.02 1.03 -11.09
N PHE A 140 -9.34 0.88 -11.15
CA PHE A 140 -10.11 0.13 -10.16
C PHE A 140 -10.01 -1.38 -10.34
N GLY A 141 -10.10 -1.87 -11.58
CA GLY A 141 -10.04 -3.31 -11.88
C GLY A 141 -8.71 -3.96 -11.50
N ARG A 142 -7.61 -3.20 -11.45
CA ARG A 142 -6.30 -3.68 -10.98
C ARG A 142 -5.97 -3.29 -9.54
N GLY A 143 -6.90 -2.68 -8.80
CA GLY A 143 -6.65 -2.26 -7.42
C GLY A 143 -5.56 -1.20 -7.27
N ARG A 144 -5.35 -0.34 -8.29
CA ARG A 144 -4.29 0.68 -8.31
C ARG A 144 -4.57 1.86 -7.39
N TRP A 145 -5.76 1.91 -6.84
CA TRP A 145 -6.15 2.84 -5.79
C TRP A 145 -5.47 2.52 -4.45
N LEU A 146 -4.95 1.30 -4.28
CA LEU A 146 -4.19 0.89 -3.10
C LEU A 146 -2.79 1.52 -3.11
N LEU A 147 -2.47 2.32 -2.10
CA LEU A 147 -1.14 2.87 -1.89
C LEU A 147 -0.19 1.76 -1.42
N GLN A 148 0.64 1.25 -2.34
CA GLN A 148 1.61 0.23 -2.00
C GLN A 148 2.90 0.87 -1.48
N PHE A 149 3.14 0.74 -0.18
CA PHE A 149 4.38 1.16 0.46
C PHE A 149 5.57 0.31 -0.03
N PRO A 150 6.66 0.93 -0.50
CA PRO A 150 7.84 0.20 -0.94
C PRO A 150 8.58 -0.38 0.27
N VAL A 151 9.02 -1.64 0.15
CA VAL A 151 9.79 -2.36 1.18
C VAL A 151 11.05 -1.58 1.57
N VAL A 152 11.71 -0.97 0.58
CA VAL A 152 12.89 -0.12 0.77
C VAL A 152 12.51 1.32 0.42
N GLN A 153 12.62 2.22 1.40
CA GLN A 153 12.44 3.66 1.18
C GLN A 153 13.59 4.20 0.33
N ARG A 154 13.25 4.94 -0.74
CA ARG A 154 14.24 5.53 -1.66
C ARG A 154 14.06 7.05 -1.77
N PRO A 155 15.12 7.80 -2.13
CA PRO A 155 14.98 9.20 -2.50
C PRO A 155 14.00 9.38 -3.67
N MET A 156 13.38 10.56 -3.73
CA MET A 156 12.16 10.81 -4.53
C MET A 156 12.45 10.63 -6.00
N PHE A 157 13.59 11.17 -6.42
CA PHE A 157 14.09 11.10 -7.77
C PHE A 157 14.21 9.66 -8.26
N TYR A 158 14.80 8.77 -7.46
CA TYR A 158 14.90 7.35 -7.82
C TYR A 158 13.54 6.66 -7.83
N GLY A 159 12.66 7.00 -6.88
CA GLY A 159 11.29 6.50 -6.87
C GLY A 159 10.52 6.87 -8.15
N LEU A 160 10.60 8.14 -8.57
CA LEU A 160 9.94 8.64 -9.78
C LEU A 160 10.57 8.06 -11.05
N LYS A 161 11.91 8.01 -11.13
CA LYS A 161 12.65 7.45 -12.27
C LYS A 161 12.23 6.01 -12.58
N MET A 162 12.04 5.18 -11.56
CA MET A 162 11.62 3.79 -11.74
C MET A 162 10.20 3.65 -12.31
N GLY A 163 9.34 4.66 -12.15
CA GLY A 163 7.99 4.65 -12.70
C GLY A 163 7.90 5.11 -14.15
N LEU A 164 8.91 5.81 -14.67
CA LEU A 164 8.84 6.47 -15.98
C LEU A 164 8.59 5.48 -17.13
N LEU A 165 9.47 4.49 -17.29
CA LEU A 165 9.36 3.50 -18.37
C LEU A 165 8.10 2.61 -18.25
N PRO A 166 7.73 2.10 -17.06
CA PRO A 166 6.45 1.43 -16.86
C PRO A 166 5.24 2.31 -17.24
N SER A 167 5.25 3.60 -16.88
CA SER A 167 4.17 4.53 -17.21
C SER A 167 4.05 4.74 -18.72
N ILE A 168 5.16 4.86 -19.46
CA ILE A 168 5.13 4.94 -20.94
C ILE A 168 4.50 3.68 -21.54
N LYS A 169 4.95 2.49 -21.11
CA LYS A 169 4.41 1.21 -21.62
C LYS A 169 2.90 1.07 -21.35
N ARG A 170 2.45 1.48 -20.15
CA ARG A 170 1.03 1.44 -19.77
C ARG A 170 0.21 2.45 -20.55
N ALA A 171 0.69 3.68 -20.67
CA ALA A 171 0.05 4.73 -21.45
C ALA A 171 -0.16 4.28 -22.89
N LEU A 172 0.89 3.78 -23.56
CA LEU A 172 0.79 3.29 -24.94
C LEU A 172 -0.23 2.15 -25.08
N LYS A 173 -0.25 1.21 -24.13
CA LYS A 173 -1.23 0.12 -24.11
C LYS A 173 -2.67 0.64 -23.95
N MET A 174 -2.89 1.58 -23.04
CA MET A 174 -4.20 2.21 -22.83
C MET A 174 -4.65 2.97 -24.08
N SER A 175 -3.75 3.76 -24.67
CA SER A 175 -4.05 4.54 -25.86
C SER A 175 -4.37 3.65 -27.06
N LEU A 176 -3.71 2.50 -27.21
CA LEU A 176 -4.07 1.51 -28.24
C LEU A 176 -5.47 0.94 -28.02
N GLN A 177 -5.84 0.61 -26.79
CA GLN A 177 -7.19 0.12 -26.46
C GLN A 177 -8.25 1.18 -26.75
N VAL A 178 -8.00 2.42 -26.34
CA VAL A 178 -8.90 3.56 -26.59
C VAL A 178 -8.99 3.88 -28.08
N PHE A 179 -7.88 3.77 -28.82
CA PHE A 179 -7.88 3.93 -30.26
C PHE A 179 -8.79 2.92 -30.96
N LEU A 180 -8.67 1.63 -30.62
CA LEU A 180 -9.55 0.58 -31.14
C LEU A 180 -11.02 0.84 -30.76
N LEU A 181 -11.29 1.22 -29.50
CA LEU A 181 -12.64 1.56 -29.07
C LEU A 181 -13.18 2.79 -29.81
N SER A 182 -12.31 3.76 -30.11
CA SER A 182 -12.68 4.96 -30.85
C SER A 182 -13.04 4.65 -32.31
N LEU A 183 -12.39 3.67 -32.94
CA LEU A 183 -12.76 3.20 -34.28
C LEU A 183 -14.17 2.58 -34.28
N VAL A 184 -14.49 1.79 -33.26
CA VAL A 184 -15.83 1.24 -33.07
C VAL A 184 -16.83 2.37 -32.80
N LEU A 185 -16.50 3.31 -31.92
CA LEU A 185 -17.35 4.44 -31.56
C LEU A 185 -17.70 5.30 -32.79
N ILE A 186 -16.77 5.48 -33.73
CA ILE A 186 -17.02 6.18 -34.99
C ILE A 186 -18.20 5.53 -35.74
N LEU A 187 -18.33 4.20 -35.74
CA LEU A 187 -19.43 3.49 -36.41
C LEU A 187 -20.80 3.85 -35.83
N PHE A 188 -20.88 4.10 -34.52
CA PHE A 188 -22.14 4.40 -33.81
C PHE A 188 -22.43 5.91 -33.68
N LEU A 189 -21.41 6.78 -33.76
CA LEU A 189 -21.60 8.21 -33.59
C LEU A 189 -22.30 8.84 -34.82
N PRO A 190 -23.29 9.73 -34.60
CA PRO A 190 -23.93 10.47 -35.69
C PRO A 190 -22.89 11.19 -36.54
N ARG A 191 -23.15 11.29 -37.85
CA ARG A 191 -22.22 11.88 -38.84
C ARG A 191 -21.76 13.30 -38.47
N GLN A 192 -22.54 14.00 -37.66
CA GLN A 192 -22.30 15.34 -37.11
C GLN A 192 -21.12 15.41 -36.13
N PHE A 193 -20.87 14.32 -35.39
CA PHE A 193 -19.76 14.18 -34.43
C PHE A 193 -18.50 13.56 -35.06
N ARG A 194 -18.59 13.15 -36.34
CA ARG A 194 -17.45 12.63 -37.10
C ARG A 194 -16.65 13.78 -37.69
N MET A 195 -15.32 13.67 -37.64
CA MET A 195 -14.43 14.59 -38.36
C MET A 195 -14.61 14.37 -39.88
N GLY A 196 -15.27 15.32 -40.54
CA GLY A 196 -15.38 15.35 -41.99
C GLY A 196 -14.03 15.60 -42.67
N GLY A 197 -13.89 15.18 -43.93
CA GLY A 197 -12.69 15.40 -44.74
C GLY A 197 -12.36 14.24 -45.69
N SER A 198 -11.34 14.44 -46.52
CA SER A 198 -10.76 13.39 -47.37
C SER A 198 -10.16 12.25 -46.54
N ILE A 199 -10.10 11.02 -47.08
CA ILE A 199 -9.54 9.82 -46.44
C ILE A 199 -8.13 10.11 -45.88
N GLY A 200 -7.28 10.81 -46.63
CA GLY A 200 -5.93 11.18 -46.18
C GLY A 200 -5.94 12.14 -44.98
N SER A 201 -6.85 13.12 -44.98
CA SER A 201 -7.03 14.03 -43.83
C SER A 201 -7.52 13.28 -42.59
N GLN A 202 -8.40 12.30 -42.75
CA GLN A 202 -8.91 11.51 -41.64
C GLN A 202 -7.81 10.64 -41.01
N ILE A 203 -6.92 10.07 -41.80
CA ILE A 203 -5.76 9.30 -41.30
C ILE A 203 -4.84 10.20 -40.47
N ILE A 204 -4.50 11.39 -40.97
CA ILE A 204 -3.65 12.36 -40.25
C ILE A 204 -4.32 12.79 -38.94
N THR A 205 -5.63 13.07 -38.95
CA THR A 205 -6.38 13.42 -37.74
C THR A 205 -6.42 12.28 -36.74
N GLN A 206 -6.57 11.02 -37.16
CA GLN A 206 -6.53 9.87 -36.25
C GLN A 206 -5.14 9.67 -35.62
N ILE A 207 -4.06 9.87 -36.39
CA ILE A 207 -2.68 9.83 -35.86
C ILE A 207 -2.48 10.95 -34.82
N ALA A 208 -2.94 12.17 -35.11
CA ALA A 208 -2.85 13.29 -34.17
C ALA A 208 -3.62 13.00 -32.87
N ILE A 209 -4.84 12.47 -32.95
CA ILE A 209 -5.63 12.07 -31.77
C ILE A 209 -4.94 10.95 -30.99
N PHE A 210 -4.33 9.98 -31.67
CA PHE A 210 -3.55 8.93 -31.01
C PHE A 210 -2.35 9.50 -30.24
N ILE A 211 -1.62 10.46 -30.82
CA ILE A 211 -0.50 11.13 -30.15
C ILE A 211 -0.99 11.89 -28.91
N VAL A 212 -2.07 12.68 -29.03
CA VAL A 212 -2.64 13.42 -27.90
C VAL A 212 -3.12 12.49 -26.79
N THR A 213 -3.91 11.48 -27.14
CA THR A 213 -4.41 10.52 -26.14
C THR A 213 -3.28 9.76 -25.46
N THR A 214 -2.17 9.49 -26.15
CA THR A 214 -0.95 8.90 -25.57
C THR A 214 -0.27 9.86 -24.60
N GLY A 215 -0.12 11.13 -24.97
CA GLY A 215 0.41 12.17 -24.08
C GLY A 215 -0.42 12.34 -22.80
N VAL A 216 -1.75 12.46 -22.94
CA VAL A 216 -2.69 12.55 -21.81
C VAL A 216 -2.60 11.31 -20.92
N SER A 217 -2.61 10.12 -21.51
CA SER A 217 -2.50 8.85 -20.77
C SER A 217 -1.18 8.75 -20.01
N PHE A 218 -0.08 9.19 -20.62
CA PHE A 218 1.23 9.22 -19.98
C PHE A 218 1.24 10.20 -18.79
N CYS A 219 0.66 11.39 -18.96
CA CYS A 219 0.51 12.36 -17.88
C CYS A 219 -0.29 11.80 -16.69
N TRP A 220 -1.31 11.00 -16.96
CA TRP A 220 -2.11 10.37 -15.90
C TRP A 220 -1.36 9.23 -15.20
N GLU A 221 -0.67 8.39 -15.96
CA GLU A 221 0.14 7.29 -15.42
C GLU A 221 1.31 7.80 -14.57
N ILE A 222 2.00 8.87 -15.00
CA ILE A 222 3.07 9.48 -14.20
C ILE A 222 2.51 10.22 -12.98
N SER A 223 1.33 10.84 -13.08
CA SER A 223 0.65 11.47 -11.94
C SER A 223 0.21 10.44 -10.89
N HIS A 224 -0.32 9.30 -11.33
CA HIS A 224 -0.64 8.18 -10.44
C HIS A 224 0.61 7.67 -9.72
N HIS A 225 1.71 7.46 -10.46
CA HIS A 225 2.97 7.03 -9.86
C HIS A 225 3.53 8.07 -8.90
N PHE A 226 3.40 9.36 -9.21
CA PHE A 226 3.80 10.46 -8.33
C PHE A 226 3.00 10.46 -7.03
N VAL A 227 1.68 10.31 -7.09
CA VAL A 227 0.81 10.15 -5.91
C VAL A 227 1.30 8.98 -5.05
N GLN A 228 1.58 7.84 -5.68
CA GLN A 228 2.09 6.67 -4.97
C GLN A 228 3.43 6.95 -4.29
N VAL A 229 4.38 7.57 -4.99
CA VAL A 229 5.70 7.90 -4.43
C VAL A 229 5.59 8.91 -3.29
N VAL A 230 4.83 9.99 -3.45
CA VAL A 230 4.72 11.06 -2.46
C VAL A 230 3.98 10.61 -1.20
N HIS A 231 2.89 9.85 -1.34
CA HIS A 231 2.11 9.41 -0.18
C HIS A 231 2.71 8.22 0.57
N THR A 232 3.61 7.44 -0.04
CA THR A 232 4.26 6.30 0.62
C THR A 232 5.63 6.60 1.22
N ARG A 233 6.07 7.87 1.16
CA ARG A 233 7.32 8.30 1.82
C ARG A 233 7.15 8.30 3.32
N ARG A 234 8.21 7.90 4.02
CA ARG A 234 8.37 8.11 5.46
C ARG A 234 7.96 9.54 5.83
N CYS A 235 7.11 9.66 6.84
CA CYS A 235 6.77 10.94 7.47
C CYS A 235 7.42 10.93 8.85
N SER A 236 8.23 11.93 9.19
CA SER A 236 8.80 12.03 10.53
C SER A 236 7.73 12.55 11.49
N PHE A 237 7.38 11.77 12.51
CA PHE A 237 6.49 12.22 13.58
C PHE A 237 7.33 12.72 14.76
N THR A 238 8.02 13.84 14.52
CA THR A 238 8.92 14.49 15.48
C THR A 238 8.49 15.91 15.75
N PRO A 239 8.59 16.39 17.01
CA PRO A 239 8.58 17.82 17.27
C PRO A 239 9.74 18.51 16.54
N PRO A 240 9.62 19.82 16.22
CA PRO A 240 10.73 20.59 15.69
C PRO A 240 11.93 20.51 16.64
N GLN A 241 13.14 20.26 16.13
CA GLN A 241 14.35 20.09 16.94
C GLN A 241 14.66 21.30 17.84
N SER A 242 14.20 22.49 17.47
CA SER A 242 14.36 23.73 18.25
C SER A 242 13.29 23.92 19.33
N SER A 243 12.39 22.96 19.55
CA SER A 243 11.32 23.07 20.54
C SER A 243 11.66 22.30 21.82
N ALA A 244 11.22 22.81 22.97
CA ALA A 244 11.35 22.12 24.26
C ALA A 244 10.76 20.70 24.23
N ALA A 245 9.72 20.48 23.41
CA ALA A 245 9.09 19.17 23.23
C ALA A 245 10.03 18.11 22.60
N ALA A 246 11.07 18.53 21.86
CA ALA A 246 12.06 17.60 21.32
C ALA A 246 12.99 17.02 22.40
N GLU A 247 13.19 17.76 23.49
CA GLU A 247 14.01 17.33 24.63
C GLU A 247 13.17 16.62 25.68
N THR A 248 11.96 17.11 25.96
CA THR A 248 11.11 16.54 27.01
C THR A 248 10.34 15.32 26.54
N ASN A 249 9.64 15.40 25.39
CA ASN A 249 8.69 14.38 24.95
C ASN A 249 8.77 14.09 23.44
N PRO A 250 9.85 13.43 22.97
CA PRO A 250 10.08 13.21 21.54
C PRO A 250 9.17 12.15 20.90
N THR A 251 8.44 11.38 21.70
CA THR A 251 7.62 10.22 21.31
C THR A 251 6.11 10.49 21.35
N ASP A 252 5.67 11.58 21.97
CA ASP A 252 4.25 11.88 22.14
C ASP A 252 3.50 11.99 20.82
N TYR A 253 4.08 12.65 19.81
CA TYR A 253 3.44 12.83 18.50
C TYR A 253 3.16 11.50 17.78
N ILE A 254 4.08 10.53 17.88
CA ILE A 254 3.88 9.22 17.24
C ILE A 254 2.88 8.39 18.03
N LEU A 255 2.92 8.44 19.36
CA LEU A 255 1.97 7.76 20.24
C LEU A 255 0.55 8.28 20.05
N GLU A 256 0.35 9.59 20.12
CA GLU A 256 -0.94 10.24 19.90
C GLU A 256 -1.50 9.88 18.52
N THR A 257 -0.65 9.85 17.49
CA THR A 257 -1.06 9.43 16.15
C THR A 257 -1.47 7.95 16.12
N LEU A 258 -0.74 7.05 16.77
CA LEU A 258 -1.07 5.62 16.79
C LEU A 258 -2.37 5.32 17.54
N GLU A 259 -2.64 6.06 18.63
CA GLU A 259 -3.77 5.82 19.52
C GLU A 259 -5.05 6.57 19.13
N LEU A 260 -4.94 7.83 18.68
CA LEU A 260 -6.09 8.70 18.41
C LEU A 260 -6.50 8.75 16.94
N SER A 261 -5.67 8.27 16.01
CA SER A 261 -6.02 8.30 14.59
C SER A 261 -7.11 7.30 14.25
N ASN A 262 -7.92 7.64 13.24
CA ASN A 262 -8.90 6.71 12.69
C ASN A 262 -8.21 5.42 12.24
N PRO A 263 -8.76 4.24 12.60
CA PRO A 263 -8.16 2.97 12.23
C PRO A 263 -8.06 2.87 10.71
N ARG A 264 -6.91 2.39 10.22
CA ARG A 264 -6.60 2.19 8.79
C ARG A 264 -6.55 3.48 7.95
N SER A 265 -6.42 4.63 8.61
CA SER A 265 -6.14 5.90 7.91
C SER A 265 -4.70 5.97 7.41
N LEU A 266 -4.45 6.79 6.38
CA LEU A 266 -3.10 6.99 5.84
C LEU A 266 -2.11 7.47 6.89
N ILE A 267 -2.55 8.34 7.80
CA ILE A 267 -1.68 8.89 8.86
C ILE A 267 -1.24 7.78 9.84
N GLN A 268 -2.11 6.82 10.13
CA GLN A 268 -1.76 5.66 10.97
C GLN A 268 -0.77 4.73 10.27
N TYR A 269 -0.95 4.47 8.97
CA TYR A 269 0.03 3.70 8.19
C TYR A 269 1.41 4.39 8.19
N LEU A 270 1.44 5.71 8.01
CA LEU A 270 2.68 6.49 8.05
C LEU A 270 3.33 6.45 9.44
N ALA A 271 2.55 6.45 10.53
CA ALA A 271 3.07 6.35 11.89
C ALA A 271 3.71 4.99 12.16
N PHE A 272 3.05 3.88 11.79
CA PHE A 272 3.66 2.55 11.91
C PHE A 272 4.92 2.40 11.07
N GLN A 273 4.94 3.00 9.88
CA GLN A 273 6.11 3.01 9.01
C GLN A 273 7.27 3.82 9.62
N ASP A 274 7.00 4.99 10.19
CA ASP A 274 8.02 5.81 10.88
C ASP A 274 8.58 5.06 12.09
N LEU A 275 7.72 4.46 12.90
CA LEU A 275 8.11 3.66 14.06
C LEU A 275 9.00 2.47 13.68
N CYS A 276 8.66 1.76 12.60
CA CYS A 276 9.50 0.68 12.07
C CYS A 276 10.86 1.21 11.59
N ALA A 277 10.89 2.37 10.94
CA ALA A 277 12.14 2.98 10.51
C ALA A 277 13.02 3.45 11.69
N VAL A 278 12.43 4.03 12.74
CA VAL A 278 13.14 4.47 13.95
C VAL A 278 13.73 3.28 14.73
N SER A 279 12.99 2.18 14.83
CA SER A 279 13.46 0.97 15.51
C SER A 279 14.61 0.30 14.75
N GLU A 280 14.50 0.15 13.43
CA GLU A 280 15.48 -0.55 12.60
C GLU A 280 16.71 0.28 12.23
N CYS A 281 16.51 1.54 11.85
CA CYS A 281 17.55 2.35 11.23
C CYS A 281 18.26 3.22 12.28
N ASN A 282 19.56 3.45 12.10
CA ASN A 282 20.33 4.37 12.93
C ASN A 282 20.17 5.84 12.50
N ILE A 283 19.01 6.22 11.95
CA ILE A 283 18.77 7.59 11.47
C ILE A 283 18.52 8.54 12.66
N GLU A 284 17.78 8.09 13.68
CA GLU A 284 17.41 8.89 14.84
C GLU A 284 17.61 8.10 16.15
N PRO A 285 18.87 7.83 16.55
CA PRO A 285 19.16 7.04 17.74
C PRO A 285 18.62 7.69 19.02
N TRP A 286 18.56 9.03 19.08
CA TRP A 286 18.00 9.78 20.21
C TRP A 286 16.51 9.51 20.42
N ARG A 287 15.70 9.44 19.35
CA ARG A 287 14.27 9.07 19.43
C ARG A 287 14.09 7.64 19.91
N ARG A 288 14.93 6.73 19.42
CA ARG A 288 14.88 5.33 19.81
C ARG A 288 15.26 5.14 21.28
N ALA A 289 16.27 5.85 21.76
CA ALA A 289 16.65 5.86 23.17
C ALA A 289 15.50 6.36 24.05
N ALA A 290 14.77 7.39 23.61
CA ALA A 290 13.61 7.90 24.33
C ALA A 290 12.42 6.91 24.42
N LEU A 291 12.41 5.84 23.62
CA LEU A 291 11.40 4.77 23.80
C LEU A 291 11.61 4.00 25.10
N PHE A 292 12.85 3.94 25.58
CA PHE A 292 13.26 3.31 26.84
C PHE A 292 13.39 4.36 27.95
N GLU A 293 12.41 5.26 28.05
CA GLU A 293 12.34 6.23 29.13
C GLU A 293 12.24 5.54 30.51
N GLU A 294 12.65 6.24 31.56
CA GLU A 294 12.74 5.70 32.93
C GLU A 294 11.40 5.16 33.47
N SER A 295 10.27 5.78 33.12
CA SER A 295 8.93 5.32 33.54
C SER A 295 8.53 3.98 32.89
N GLY A 296 9.08 3.68 31.72
CA GLY A 296 8.71 2.56 30.87
C GLY A 296 7.29 2.61 30.28
N GLU A 297 6.56 3.71 30.44
CA GLU A 297 5.19 3.85 29.92
C GLU A 297 5.18 3.88 28.39
N THR A 298 6.05 4.68 27.78
CA THR A 298 6.20 4.79 26.32
C THR A 298 6.46 3.43 25.67
N TYR A 299 7.39 2.65 26.22
CA TYR A 299 7.69 1.30 25.71
C TYR A 299 6.44 0.41 25.75
N LYS A 300 5.73 0.36 26.88
CA LYS A 300 4.51 -0.45 27.03
C LYS A 300 3.43 -0.04 26.02
N ARG A 301 3.22 1.27 25.83
CA ARG A 301 2.21 1.80 24.89
C ARG A 301 2.55 1.44 23.44
N ILE A 302 3.80 1.60 23.04
CA ILE A 302 4.28 1.18 21.71
C ILE A 302 4.09 -0.32 21.50
N VAL A 303 4.52 -1.13 22.46
CA VAL A 303 4.38 -2.59 22.37
C VAL A 303 2.91 -2.96 22.23
N THR A 304 2.04 -2.37 23.04
CA THR A 304 0.58 -2.62 22.98
C THR A 304 -0.02 -2.20 21.64
N ALA A 305 0.37 -1.03 21.13
CA ALA A 305 -0.08 -0.53 19.82
C ALA A 305 0.36 -1.42 18.65
N CYS A 306 1.56 -2.01 18.72
CA CYS A 306 2.06 -2.94 17.70
C CYS A 306 1.53 -4.37 17.86
N LEU A 307 1.29 -4.82 19.09
CA LEU A 307 0.70 -6.14 19.34
C LEU A 307 -0.73 -6.20 18.81
N LYS A 308 -1.56 -5.19 19.07
CA LYS A 308 -2.99 -5.22 18.70
C LYS A 308 -3.26 -5.62 17.23
N PRO A 309 -2.61 -5.03 16.20
CA PRO A 309 -2.77 -5.48 14.81
C PRO A 309 -2.34 -6.94 14.57
N LEU A 310 -1.28 -7.41 15.23
CA LEU A 310 -0.82 -8.80 15.12
C LEU A 310 -1.80 -9.78 15.77
N GLU A 311 -2.37 -9.39 16.91
CA GLU A 311 -3.38 -10.18 17.61
C GLU A 311 -4.66 -10.27 16.76
N GLU A 312 -5.16 -9.15 16.24
CA GLU A 312 -6.31 -9.13 15.33
C GLU A 312 -6.06 -9.94 14.06
N PHE A 313 -4.86 -9.85 13.48
CA PHE A 313 -4.46 -10.66 12.32
C PHE A 313 -4.49 -12.16 12.64
N THR A 314 -3.94 -12.54 13.79
CA THR A 314 -3.87 -13.94 14.23
C THR A 314 -5.27 -14.49 14.53
N SER A 315 -6.13 -13.72 15.21
CA SER A 315 -7.51 -14.11 15.49
C SER A 315 -8.32 -14.28 14.21
N LYS A 316 -8.20 -13.36 13.23
CA LYS A 316 -8.88 -13.49 11.94
C LYS A 316 -8.46 -14.73 11.17
N ILE A 317 -7.18 -15.09 11.24
CA ILE A 317 -6.70 -16.35 10.65
C ILE A 317 -7.27 -17.54 11.41
N ALA A 318 -7.27 -17.52 12.74
CA ALA A 318 -7.81 -18.60 13.56
C ALA A 318 -9.29 -18.86 13.27
N GLU A 319 -10.12 -17.81 13.29
CA GLU A 319 -11.55 -17.86 12.93
C GLU A 319 -11.75 -18.38 11.51
N ALA A 320 -10.91 -17.91 10.57
CA ALA A 320 -10.96 -18.36 9.20
C ALA A 320 -10.49 -19.82 9.04
N LEU A 321 -9.64 -20.36 9.92
CA LEU A 321 -9.22 -21.75 9.92
C LEU A 321 -10.26 -22.69 10.54
N GLU A 322 -10.94 -22.24 11.60
CA GLU A 322 -12.00 -23.02 12.28
C GLU A 322 -13.18 -23.33 11.34
N GLY A 323 -13.61 -22.40 10.49
CA GLY A 323 -14.70 -22.71 9.55
C GLY A 323 -14.34 -23.66 8.40
N PHE A 324 -13.05 -23.99 8.17
CA PHE A 324 -12.69 -25.05 7.20
C PHE A 324 -12.97 -26.47 7.71
N THR A 325 -13.34 -26.64 8.99
CA THR A 325 -13.72 -27.96 9.54
C THR A 325 -15.19 -28.31 9.33
N SER A 326 -16.02 -27.36 8.87
CA SER A 326 -17.46 -27.57 8.58
C SER A 326 -17.71 -27.92 7.10
N GLU A 327 -18.85 -28.54 6.79
CA GLU A 327 -19.15 -29.17 5.49
C GLU A 327 -19.14 -28.22 4.27
N ARG A 328 -19.09 -28.82 3.07
CA ARG A 328 -18.51 -28.35 1.79
C ARG A 328 -19.01 -27.06 1.11
N PRO A 329 -20.14 -26.37 1.42
CA PRO A 329 -20.51 -25.14 0.69
C PRO A 329 -19.71 -23.87 1.06
N GLU A 330 -18.96 -23.87 2.17
CA GLU A 330 -18.38 -22.63 2.73
C GLU A 330 -16.95 -22.29 2.25
N LEU A 331 -16.34 -23.12 1.41
CA LEU A 331 -14.92 -22.98 1.04
C LEU A 331 -14.57 -21.63 0.38
N LEU A 332 -15.44 -21.11 -0.50
CA LEU A 332 -15.23 -19.81 -1.16
C LEU A 332 -15.38 -18.64 -0.19
N LEU A 333 -16.35 -18.72 0.72
CA LEU A 333 -16.57 -17.72 1.76
C LEU A 333 -15.40 -17.72 2.76
N GLN A 334 -14.91 -18.90 3.12
CA GLN A 334 -13.79 -19.04 4.05
C GLN A 334 -12.47 -18.61 3.41
N GLN A 335 -12.28 -18.87 2.11
CA GLN A 335 -11.15 -18.37 1.34
C GLN A 335 -11.17 -16.84 1.19
N SER A 336 -12.36 -16.23 1.06
CA SER A 336 -12.48 -14.77 1.01
C SER A 336 -12.20 -14.13 2.39
N LYS A 337 -12.65 -14.76 3.49
CA LYS A 337 -12.28 -14.37 4.86
C LYS A 337 -10.77 -14.45 5.09
N LEU A 338 -10.12 -15.55 4.68
CA LEU A 338 -8.66 -15.66 4.74
C LEU A 338 -7.97 -14.57 3.92
N TYR A 339 -8.41 -14.34 2.68
CA TYR A 339 -7.85 -13.28 1.85
C TYR A 339 -8.01 -11.89 2.50
N GLY A 340 -9.15 -11.66 3.16
CA GLY A 340 -9.41 -10.48 3.99
C GLY A 340 -8.48 -10.38 5.20
N ALA A 341 -8.16 -11.47 5.88
CA ALA A 341 -7.22 -11.47 7.01
C ALA A 341 -5.82 -10.98 6.60
N PHE A 342 -5.35 -11.36 5.41
CA PHE A 342 -4.06 -10.91 4.85
C PHE A 342 -4.10 -9.50 4.23
N SER A 343 -5.21 -8.77 4.30
CA SER A 343 -5.28 -7.39 3.81
C SER A 343 -4.32 -6.48 4.59
N ASP A 344 -4.28 -6.61 5.92
CA ASP A 344 -3.50 -5.73 6.79
C ASP A 344 -2.05 -6.24 7.01
N SER A 345 -1.55 -7.08 6.09
CA SER A 345 -0.22 -7.67 6.13
C SER A 345 0.91 -6.65 6.22
N GLN A 346 0.77 -5.45 5.61
CA GLN A 346 1.77 -4.39 5.71
C GLN A 346 1.93 -3.86 7.14
N ILE A 347 0.84 -3.48 7.81
CA ILE A 347 0.90 -3.04 9.22
C ILE A 347 1.46 -4.16 10.08
N CYS A 348 0.98 -5.40 9.89
CA CYS A 348 1.48 -6.55 10.64
C CYS A 348 2.99 -6.74 10.44
N SER A 349 3.50 -6.54 9.23
CA SER A 349 4.93 -6.66 8.96
C SER A 349 5.75 -5.59 9.68
N TRP A 350 5.30 -4.33 9.69
CA TRP A 350 5.98 -3.25 10.41
C TRP A 350 5.89 -3.44 11.92
N CYS A 351 4.74 -3.86 12.45
CA CYS A 351 4.59 -4.17 13.87
C CYS A 351 5.54 -5.30 14.29
N ALA A 352 5.59 -6.41 13.55
CA ALA A 352 6.47 -7.54 13.87
C ALA A 352 7.96 -7.13 13.87
N ARG A 353 8.37 -6.37 12.85
CA ARG A 353 9.75 -5.86 12.73
C ARG A 353 10.10 -4.85 13.81
N THR A 354 9.18 -3.95 14.14
CA THR A 354 9.33 -2.98 15.22
C THR A 354 9.51 -3.68 16.55
N LEU A 355 8.59 -4.58 16.91
CA LEU A 355 8.64 -5.31 18.17
C LEU A 355 9.93 -6.13 18.28
N ALA A 356 10.29 -6.88 17.23
CA ALA A 356 11.51 -7.66 17.21
C ALA A 356 12.77 -6.81 17.37
N THR A 357 12.82 -5.67 16.68
CA THR A 357 14.00 -4.81 16.74
C THR A 357 14.11 -4.08 18.08
N LEU A 358 13.00 -3.56 18.62
CA LEU A 358 13.02 -2.91 19.93
C LEU A 358 13.37 -3.89 21.03
N THR A 359 12.79 -5.09 21.02
CA THR A 359 13.15 -6.15 21.97
C THR A 359 14.62 -6.54 21.82
N ALA A 360 15.12 -6.78 20.60
CA ALA A 360 16.53 -7.14 20.38
C ALA A 360 17.50 -6.04 20.85
N ARG A 361 17.20 -4.77 20.53
CA ARG A 361 18.04 -3.62 20.90
C ARG A 361 17.97 -3.30 22.38
N SER A 362 16.90 -3.66 23.10
CA SER A 362 16.83 -3.43 24.54
C SER A 362 17.88 -4.19 25.34
N ARG A 363 18.56 -5.19 24.77
CA ARG A 363 19.74 -5.80 25.42
C ARG A 363 20.92 -4.83 25.55
N GLN A 364 21.04 -3.86 24.64
CA GLN A 364 22.20 -2.97 24.55
C GLN A 364 21.85 -1.50 24.78
N GLU A 365 20.67 -1.07 24.37
CA GLU A 365 20.26 0.34 24.36
C GLU A 365 19.35 0.73 25.54
N ASP A 366 18.75 -0.24 26.24
CA ASP A 366 17.88 0.01 27.39
C ASP A 366 18.69 0.18 28.68
N ARG A 367 18.94 1.44 29.05
CA ARG A 367 19.75 1.79 30.23
C ARG A 367 19.06 1.44 31.55
N TYR A 368 17.73 1.42 31.57
CA TYR A 368 16.93 1.26 32.78
C TYR A 368 16.40 -0.17 32.93
N GLY A 369 16.59 -1.03 31.93
CA GLY A 369 16.09 -2.41 31.91
C GLY A 369 14.55 -2.49 31.80
N VAL A 370 13.92 -1.44 31.31
CA VAL A 370 12.46 -1.32 31.16
C VAL A 370 11.87 -2.51 30.39
N ALA A 371 12.47 -2.89 29.26
CA ALA A 371 11.94 -3.94 28.42
C ALA A 371 11.88 -5.30 29.14
N GLN A 372 12.87 -5.58 29.97
CA GLN A 372 12.99 -6.81 30.75
C GLN A 372 12.05 -6.80 31.96
N LEU A 373 11.88 -5.66 32.62
CA LEU A 373 11.05 -5.51 33.83
C LEU A 373 9.55 -5.46 33.53
N THR A 374 9.15 -5.05 32.34
CA THR A 374 7.74 -4.81 31.99
C THR A 374 6.96 -6.06 31.58
N GLY A 375 7.62 -7.20 31.38
CA GLY A 375 6.98 -8.45 30.90
C GLY A 375 6.56 -8.41 29.42
N CYS A 376 6.76 -7.28 28.73
CA CYS A 376 6.42 -7.09 27.33
C CYS A 376 7.16 -8.05 26.40
N ASN A 377 8.41 -8.43 26.71
CA ASN A 377 9.18 -9.36 25.88
C ASN A 377 8.50 -10.73 25.73
N ALA A 378 7.91 -11.25 26.81
CA ALA A 378 7.17 -12.50 26.78
C ALA A 378 5.88 -12.39 25.94
N ALA A 379 5.19 -11.24 26.01
CA ALA A 379 4.02 -10.95 25.18
C ALA A 379 4.39 -10.85 23.69
N VAL A 380 5.48 -10.16 23.37
CA VAL A 380 6.02 -10.06 22.00
C VAL A 380 6.34 -11.43 21.44
N MET A 381 7.12 -12.25 22.16
CA MET A 381 7.49 -13.59 21.70
C MET A 381 6.27 -14.50 21.53
N SER A 382 5.36 -14.51 22.51
CA SER A 382 4.14 -15.32 22.45
C SER A 382 3.25 -14.96 21.26
N THR A 383 3.05 -13.67 20.99
CA THR A 383 2.24 -13.19 19.87
C THR A 383 2.91 -13.46 18.52
N LEU A 384 4.22 -13.24 18.38
CA LEU A 384 4.95 -13.55 17.14
C LEU A 384 4.93 -15.05 16.83
N LEU A 385 5.13 -15.91 17.84
CA LEU A 385 5.05 -17.37 17.68
C LEU A 385 3.62 -17.81 17.34
N SER A 386 2.61 -17.26 18.01
CA SER A 386 1.19 -17.54 17.71
C SER A 386 0.84 -17.17 16.26
N ALA A 387 1.25 -15.98 15.82
CA ALA A 387 1.05 -15.50 14.46
C ALA A 387 1.77 -16.37 13.43
N LEU A 388 3.01 -16.79 13.71
CA LEU A 388 3.74 -17.71 12.85
C LEU A 388 3.03 -19.06 12.73
N VAL A 389 2.61 -19.66 13.84
CA VAL A 389 1.91 -20.95 13.84
C VAL A 389 0.59 -20.86 13.08
N ALA A 390 -0.15 -19.75 13.20
CA ALA A 390 -1.38 -19.50 12.46
C ALA A 390 -1.14 -19.42 10.94
N VAL A 391 -0.11 -18.68 10.50
CA VAL A 391 0.26 -18.60 9.08
C VAL A 391 0.79 -19.95 8.56
N GLU A 392 1.53 -20.70 9.37
CA GLU A 392 1.99 -22.04 9.01
C GLU A 392 0.84 -23.03 8.84
N ALA A 393 -0.21 -22.93 9.67
CA ALA A 393 -1.45 -23.69 9.49
C ALA A 393 -2.14 -23.34 8.16
N CYS A 394 -2.20 -22.06 7.78
CA CYS A 394 -2.71 -21.64 6.46
C CYS A 394 -1.93 -22.25 5.29
N LEU A 395 -0.63 -22.51 5.47
CA LEU A 395 0.23 -23.16 4.48
C LEU A 395 0.14 -24.69 4.53
N GLY A 396 -0.72 -25.26 5.38
CA GLY A 396 -0.90 -26.71 5.53
C GLY A 396 0.20 -27.41 6.32
N LYS A 397 1.03 -26.67 7.07
CA LYS A 397 2.04 -27.28 7.94
C LYS A 397 1.39 -27.85 9.20
N LYS A 398 1.89 -28.98 9.70
CA LYS A 398 1.41 -29.59 10.94
C LYS A 398 1.77 -28.70 12.13
N THR A 399 0.76 -28.30 12.90
CA THR A 399 0.89 -27.43 14.10
C THR A 399 0.79 -28.18 15.42
N ASN A 400 0.61 -29.50 15.39
CA ASN A 400 0.57 -30.34 16.59
C ASN A 400 1.96 -30.52 17.19
N PRO A 401 2.06 -30.60 18.54
CA PRO A 401 3.33 -30.83 19.20
C PRO A 401 3.90 -32.18 18.78
N GLN A 402 5.11 -32.20 18.22
CA GLN A 402 5.77 -33.46 17.86
C GLN A 402 6.54 -34.02 19.07
N PRO A 403 6.55 -35.35 19.28
CA PRO A 403 7.33 -35.96 20.34
C PRO A 403 8.83 -35.67 20.16
N ALA A 404 9.53 -35.43 21.27
CA ALA A 404 10.90 -34.92 21.28
C ALA A 404 11.91 -35.77 20.49
N HIS A 405 11.62 -37.07 20.32
CA HIS A 405 12.46 -38.04 19.62
C HIS A 405 12.42 -37.90 18.08
N SER A 406 11.54 -37.04 17.54
CA SER A 406 11.44 -36.73 16.09
C SER A 406 12.13 -35.40 15.71
N LEU A 407 12.72 -34.69 16.68
CA LEU A 407 13.41 -33.40 16.52
C LEU A 407 14.83 -33.62 15.98
N GLY A 408 14.94 -34.11 14.75
CA GLY A 408 16.20 -34.03 14.00
C GLY A 408 16.36 -32.66 13.35
N PRO A 409 17.58 -32.29 12.87
CA PRO A 409 17.82 -31.11 12.02
C PRO A 409 16.90 -31.06 10.78
N ALA A 410 16.34 -32.21 10.38
CA ALA A 410 15.37 -32.38 9.32
C ALA A 410 13.92 -31.98 9.68
N SER A 411 13.61 -31.67 10.95
CA SER A 411 12.28 -31.15 11.36
C SER A 411 12.10 -29.67 10.98
N ILE A 412 13.22 -28.96 10.80
CA ILE A 412 13.32 -27.64 10.17
C ILE A 412 13.59 -27.82 8.67
N ARG A 413 12.88 -28.74 8.00
CA ARG A 413 12.97 -28.83 6.53
C ARG A 413 12.10 -27.72 5.94
N TRP A 414 12.79 -26.63 5.60
CA TRP A 414 12.31 -25.38 5.02
C TRP A 414 11.46 -25.47 3.73
N GLY A 415 11.05 -26.64 3.26
CA GLY A 415 10.36 -26.72 1.97
C GLY A 415 9.75 -28.06 1.54
N ASN A 416 9.62 -29.08 2.39
CA ASN A 416 9.01 -30.33 1.93
C ASN A 416 7.59 -30.49 2.46
N PHE A 417 6.62 -30.22 1.59
CA PHE A 417 5.27 -30.73 1.69
C PHE A 417 5.34 -32.25 1.66
N SER A 418 5.29 -32.92 2.82
CA SER A 418 5.10 -34.36 2.85
C SER A 418 3.64 -34.68 2.50
N THR A 419 3.43 -35.05 1.24
CA THR A 419 2.23 -35.73 0.77
C THR A 419 2.12 -37.10 1.44
N ALA A 420 1.57 -37.15 2.65
CA ALA A 420 1.20 -38.43 3.27
C ALA A 420 0.06 -38.29 4.30
N ARG A 421 -1.13 -38.69 3.81
CA ARG A 421 -2.31 -39.30 4.48
C ARG A 421 -3.33 -38.41 5.23
N LYS A 422 -4.50 -38.31 4.56
CA LYS A 422 -5.91 -38.12 4.97
C LYS A 422 -6.21 -37.18 6.15
N GLY A 423 -6.67 -35.98 5.81
CA GLY A 423 -7.43 -35.05 6.66
C GLY A 423 -7.66 -33.72 5.93
N ASN A 424 -8.79 -33.06 6.21
CA ASN A 424 -9.34 -31.87 5.53
C ASN A 424 -8.37 -30.69 5.28
N VAL A 425 -7.20 -30.68 5.93
CA VAL A 425 -6.12 -29.67 5.81
C VAL A 425 -5.46 -29.66 4.41
N THR A 426 -5.45 -30.80 3.71
CA THR A 426 -4.88 -30.89 2.33
C THR A 426 -5.71 -30.16 1.27
N ALA A 427 -6.99 -29.89 1.54
CA ALA A 427 -7.85 -29.11 0.67
C ALA A 427 -7.49 -27.60 0.69
N ILE A 428 -6.95 -27.10 1.80
CA ILE A 428 -6.60 -25.68 1.97
C ILE A 428 -5.36 -25.32 1.13
N ALA A 429 -4.33 -26.17 1.12
CA ALA A 429 -3.10 -25.92 0.36
C ALA A 429 -3.28 -26.07 -1.17
N SER A 430 -4.17 -26.96 -1.62
CA SER A 430 -4.40 -27.24 -3.05
C SER A 430 -5.39 -26.28 -3.73
N THR A 431 -6.26 -25.60 -2.96
CA THR A 431 -7.27 -24.66 -3.49
C THR A 431 -6.88 -23.18 -3.36
N GLN A 432 -5.76 -22.88 -2.70
CA GLN A 432 -5.29 -21.50 -2.53
C GLN A 432 -4.79 -20.90 -3.85
N ARG A 433 -5.57 -19.94 -4.38
CA ARG A 433 -5.19 -19.07 -5.49
C ARG A 433 -3.79 -18.49 -5.22
N GLY A 434 -2.85 -18.60 -6.17
CA GLY A 434 -1.41 -18.36 -5.94
C GLY A 434 -1.01 -17.03 -5.27
N GLY A 435 -1.86 -16.00 -5.31
CA GLY A 435 -1.65 -14.74 -4.60
C GLY A 435 -1.72 -14.86 -3.07
N LEU A 436 -2.61 -15.69 -2.51
CA LEU A 436 -2.72 -15.88 -1.06
C LEU A 436 -1.53 -16.68 -0.52
N HIS A 437 -1.13 -17.73 -1.23
CA HIS A 437 0.03 -18.55 -0.89
C HIS A 437 1.32 -17.70 -0.84
N THR A 438 1.51 -16.82 -1.83
CA THR A 438 2.66 -15.89 -1.86
C THR A 438 2.67 -14.95 -0.65
N LYS A 439 1.51 -14.37 -0.30
CA LYS A 439 1.39 -13.49 0.88
C LYS A 439 1.63 -14.23 2.20
N ALA A 440 1.12 -15.45 2.31
CA ALA A 440 1.32 -16.28 3.50
C ALA A 440 2.80 -16.65 3.68
N HIS A 441 3.50 -17.01 2.60
CA HIS A 441 4.96 -17.23 2.67
C HIS A 441 5.72 -15.98 3.06
N SER A 442 5.42 -14.82 2.47
CA SER A 442 6.09 -13.57 2.83
C SER A 442 5.86 -13.19 4.30
N MET A 443 4.64 -13.39 4.83
CA MET A 443 4.37 -13.11 6.23
C MET A 443 5.03 -14.11 7.17
N ALA A 444 5.07 -15.39 6.80
CA ALA A 444 5.80 -16.39 7.57
C ALA A 444 7.30 -16.07 7.63
N ASP A 445 7.88 -15.58 6.53
CA ASP A 445 9.27 -15.13 6.49
C ASP A 445 9.52 -13.93 7.42
N VAL A 446 8.66 -12.90 7.35
CA VAL A 446 8.71 -11.75 8.27
C VAL A 446 8.68 -12.22 9.72
N PHE A 447 7.73 -13.07 10.13
CA PHE A 447 7.67 -13.54 11.50
C PHE A 447 8.90 -14.36 11.91
N ARG A 448 9.43 -15.21 11.01
CA ARG A 448 10.65 -15.97 11.31
C ARG A 448 11.85 -15.06 11.49
N THR A 449 12.08 -14.11 10.60
CA THR A 449 13.18 -13.15 10.72
C THR A 449 13.06 -12.30 11.98
N SER A 450 11.85 -11.83 12.32
CA SER A 450 11.55 -11.16 13.60
C SER A 450 11.90 -12.02 14.82
N ILE A 451 11.48 -13.29 14.85
CA ILE A 451 11.79 -14.20 15.96
C ILE A 451 13.29 -14.47 16.04
N TYR A 452 13.95 -14.76 14.92
CA TYR A 452 15.40 -14.98 14.90
C TYR A 452 16.19 -13.76 15.36
N GLN A 453 15.73 -12.55 15.04
CA GLN A 453 16.37 -11.32 15.51
C GLN A 453 16.37 -11.23 17.03
N ILE A 454 15.24 -11.54 17.69
CA ILE A 454 15.16 -11.59 19.16
C ILE A 454 16.01 -12.74 19.71
N VAL A 455 15.87 -13.94 19.16
CA VAL A 455 16.60 -15.13 19.62
C VAL A 455 18.11 -14.94 19.50
N SER A 456 18.58 -14.35 18.40
CA SER A 456 20.00 -14.03 18.22
C SER A 456 20.49 -13.00 19.22
N ALA A 457 19.65 -12.02 19.57
CA ALA A 457 20.00 -11.01 20.56
C ALA A 457 20.05 -11.58 21.98
N PHE A 458 19.22 -12.58 22.34
CA PHE A 458 19.14 -13.15 23.69
C PHE A 458 19.55 -14.63 23.76
N LEU A 459 20.38 -15.10 22.83
CA LEU A 459 20.62 -16.54 22.64
C LEU A 459 21.16 -17.22 23.90
N ASP A 460 22.12 -16.59 24.56
CA ASP A 460 22.76 -17.13 25.75
C ASP A 460 21.77 -17.25 26.92
N ASP A 461 20.98 -16.20 27.13
CA ASP A 461 19.96 -16.12 28.19
C ASP A 461 18.85 -17.16 27.94
N MET A 462 18.39 -17.28 26.69
CA MET A 462 17.37 -18.26 26.30
C MET A 462 17.89 -19.70 26.44
N ARG A 463 19.16 -19.97 26.12
CA ARG A 463 19.78 -21.29 26.31
C ARG A 463 19.94 -21.64 27.78
N ALA A 464 20.31 -20.68 28.62
CA ALA A 464 20.37 -20.89 30.07
C ALA A 464 18.97 -21.22 30.63
N ASN A 465 17.94 -20.48 30.21
CA ASN A 465 16.56 -20.74 30.63
C ASN A 465 16.00 -22.06 30.10
N ALA A 466 16.40 -22.50 28.91
CA ALA A 466 16.02 -23.81 28.36
C ALA A 466 16.58 -24.95 29.23
N LYS A 467 17.86 -24.86 29.65
CA LYS A 467 18.48 -25.85 30.54
C LYS A 467 17.83 -25.88 31.93
N ALA A 468 17.41 -24.73 32.42
CA ALA A 468 16.75 -24.58 33.72
C ALA A 468 15.24 -24.88 33.71
N SER A 469 14.68 -25.34 32.58
CA SER A 469 13.22 -25.51 32.37
C SER A 469 12.38 -24.25 32.66
N SER A 470 12.99 -23.06 32.62
CA SER A 470 12.37 -21.76 32.91
C SER A 470 12.03 -20.95 31.66
N LEU A 471 12.28 -21.50 30.46
CA LEU A 471 12.00 -20.86 29.18
C LEU A 471 10.53 -20.44 29.05
N GLU A 472 9.63 -21.30 29.50
CA GLU A 472 8.19 -21.07 29.47
C GLU A 472 7.75 -19.92 30.40
N LYS A 473 8.45 -19.72 31.52
CA LYS A 473 8.16 -18.67 32.50
C LYS A 473 8.64 -17.29 32.06
N ASN A 474 9.82 -17.24 31.46
CA ASN A 474 10.50 -15.98 31.17
C ASN A 474 10.19 -15.41 29.77
N TRP A 475 9.84 -16.27 28.80
CA TRP A 475 9.74 -15.87 27.39
C TRP A 475 8.38 -16.15 26.75
N ILE A 476 7.48 -16.84 27.45
CA ILE A 476 6.10 -17.07 27.02
C ILE A 476 5.16 -16.52 28.09
N SER A 477 4.21 -15.67 27.72
CA SER A 477 3.32 -15.01 28.69
C SER A 477 2.63 -15.99 29.63
N GLU A 478 2.85 -15.81 30.93
CA GLU A 478 2.14 -16.53 31.99
C GLU A 478 0.72 -15.97 32.14
N GLY A 479 -0.28 -16.84 32.25
CA GLY A 479 -1.68 -16.46 32.54
C GLY A 479 -2.53 -15.98 31.35
N ARG A 480 -1.95 -15.71 30.18
CA ARG A 480 -2.71 -15.35 28.96
C ARG A 480 -2.76 -16.53 27.98
N LYS A 481 -3.97 -17.00 27.65
CA LYS A 481 -4.16 -18.03 26.62
C LYS A 481 -3.56 -17.53 25.30
N PRO A 482 -2.67 -18.31 24.64
CA PRO A 482 -2.15 -17.92 23.33
C PRO A 482 -3.28 -17.79 22.32
N ILE A 483 -3.12 -16.85 21.38
CA ILE A 483 -4.17 -16.50 20.41
C ILE A 483 -4.39 -17.65 19.44
N TYR A 484 -3.30 -18.33 19.07
CA TYR A 484 -3.36 -19.53 18.24
C TYR A 484 -2.28 -20.54 18.68
N GLY A 485 -2.65 -21.82 18.72
CA GLY A 485 -1.81 -22.89 19.25
C GLY A 485 -1.93 -23.06 20.78
N SER A 486 -1.20 -24.02 21.34
CA SER A 486 -1.08 -24.22 22.79
C SER A 486 0.25 -23.70 23.31
N ARG A 487 0.35 -23.42 24.62
CA ARG A 487 1.60 -22.95 25.24
C ARG A 487 2.76 -23.92 24.96
N ALA A 488 2.50 -25.23 25.03
CA ALA A 488 3.46 -26.28 24.68
C ALA A 488 3.94 -26.19 23.22
N VAL A 489 3.05 -25.89 22.26
CA VAL A 489 3.44 -25.70 20.84
C VAL A 489 4.34 -24.48 20.67
N LEU A 490 4.05 -23.37 21.37
CA LEU A 490 4.88 -22.17 21.30
C LEU A 490 6.28 -22.42 21.90
N VAL A 491 6.36 -23.10 23.06
CA VAL A 491 7.63 -23.49 23.68
C VAL A 491 8.43 -24.38 22.74
N GLN A 492 7.81 -25.42 22.17
CA GLN A 492 8.49 -26.31 21.23
C GLN A 492 9.02 -25.55 20.01
N LYS A 493 8.21 -24.64 19.45
CA LYS A 493 8.65 -23.79 18.33
C LYS A 493 9.82 -22.92 18.72
N LEU A 494 9.79 -22.29 19.89
CA LEU A 494 10.89 -21.47 20.39
C LEU A 494 12.17 -22.30 20.56
N SER A 495 12.10 -23.50 21.12
CA SER A 495 13.25 -24.41 21.24
C SER A 495 13.89 -24.71 19.89
N LEU A 496 13.09 -24.93 18.84
CA LEU A 496 13.59 -25.11 17.48
C LEU A 496 14.39 -23.91 16.97
N PHE A 497 13.96 -22.68 17.26
CA PHE A 497 14.71 -21.47 16.89
C PHE A 497 16.04 -21.35 17.66
N ILE A 498 16.07 -21.77 18.93
CA ILE A 498 17.27 -21.72 19.78
C ILE A 498 18.31 -22.78 19.36
N GLU A 499 17.83 -23.96 18.96
CA GLU A 499 18.65 -25.08 18.51
C GLU A 499 19.18 -24.89 17.08
N TYR A 500 18.46 -24.11 16.26
CA TYR A 500 18.87 -23.84 14.88
C TYR A 500 20.20 -23.09 14.83
N ARG A 501 21.26 -23.79 14.42
CA ARG A 501 22.53 -23.19 14.05
C ARG A 501 22.46 -22.77 12.59
N ALA A 502 22.59 -21.48 12.31
CA ALA A 502 23.11 -21.06 11.02
C ALA A 502 24.57 -21.54 10.97
N VAL A 503 24.81 -22.62 10.23
CA VAL A 503 26.17 -23.08 9.88
C VAL A 503 26.74 -22.17 8.81
#